data_AF-A0A800HBG6-F1
#
_entry.id   AF-A0A800HBG6-F1
#
_cell.length_a   1.000
_cell.length_b   1.000
_cell.length_c   1.000
_cell.angle_alpha   90.00
_cell.angle_beta   90.00
_cell.angle_gamma   90.00
#
_symmetry.space_group_name_H-M   'P 1'
#
loop_
_entity.id
_entity.type
_entity.pdbx_description
1 polymer ?
#
loop_
_entity_poly.entity_id
_entity_poly.type
_entity_poly.pdbx_seq_one_letter_code
_entity_poly.pdbx_strand_id
1 'polypeptide(L)'
;KSDSWGITRNEIIDKLVEKGIGVSVHYKPIHMLDYYHRKFKYKSNDFPRSKALFNSVISLPLYPNLLDNEIDYIIATLNDLHTRYSK
;
A
#
# COMPACT_ATOMS: atom_id res chain seq x y z
N LYS A 1 14.81 5.45 -13.06
CA LYS A 1 15.52 5.22 -11.78
C LYS A 1 14.41 5.04 -10.76
N SER A 2 14.18 3.83 -10.23
CA SER A 2 13.08 3.65 -9.30
C SER A 2 13.55 4.16 -7.95
N ASP A 3 12.97 5.24 -7.46
CA ASP A 3 13.17 5.71 -6.10
C ASP A 3 12.72 4.59 -5.17
N SER A 4 13.68 3.80 -4.69
CA SER A 4 13.39 2.63 -3.88
C SER A 4 13.30 3.06 -2.43
N TRP A 5 12.17 2.78 -1.80
CA TRP A 5 11.98 3.09 -0.39
C TRP A 5 12.94 2.26 0.48
N GLY A 6 13.46 2.91 1.52
CA GLY A 6 14.27 2.40 2.63
C GLY A 6 13.52 1.44 3.54
N ILE A 7 12.20 1.58 3.55
CA ILE A 7 11.24 0.88 4.40
C ILE A 7 10.21 0.14 3.54
N THR A 8 9.55 -0.83 4.15
CA THR A 8 8.50 -1.65 3.52
C THR A 8 7.19 -0.88 3.35
N ARG A 9 6.32 -1.38 2.45
CA ARG A 9 4.97 -0.83 2.24
C ARG A 9 4.16 -0.75 3.54
N ASN A 10 4.25 -1.78 4.39
CA ASN A 10 3.50 -1.80 5.66
C ASN A 10 4.02 -0.73 6.62
N GLU A 11 5.34 -0.50 6.70
CA GLU A 11 5.89 0.59 7.52
C GLU A 11 5.47 1.98 7.01
N ILE A 12 5.29 2.15 5.69
CA ILE A 12 4.72 3.39 5.13
C ILE A 12 3.26 3.55 5.59
N ILE A 13 2.46 2.47 5.54
CA ILE A 13 1.07 2.48 6.03
C ILE A 13 1.02 2.86 7.51
N ASP A 14 1.82 2.22 8.36
CA ASP A 14 1.83 2.49 9.80
C ASP A 14 2.13 3.97 10.08
N LYS A 15 3.11 4.55 9.37
CA LYS A 15 3.47 5.98 9.47
C LYS A 15 2.38 6.93 8.99
N LEU A 16 1.63 6.55 7.95
CA LEU A 16 0.47 7.32 7.47
C LEU A 16 -0.65 7.30 8.52
N VAL A 17 -0.91 6.12 9.11
CA VAL A 17 -1.91 5.96 10.18
C VAL A 17 -1.54 6.75 11.42
N GLU A 18 -0.27 6.73 11.85
CA GLU A 18 0.25 7.55 12.96
C GLU A 18 0.04 9.06 12.74
N LYS A 19 0.04 9.51 11.49
CA LYS A 19 -0.22 10.90 11.09
C LYS A 19 -1.71 11.20 10.86
N GLY A 20 -2.61 10.27 11.18
CA GLY A 20 -4.05 10.42 11.05
C GLY A 20 -4.61 10.17 9.65
N ILE A 21 -3.82 9.61 8.74
CA ILE A 21 -4.24 9.33 7.35
C ILE A 21 -4.69 7.88 7.25
N GLY A 22 -6.00 7.67 7.15
CA GLY A 22 -6.58 6.34 6.92
C GLY A 22 -6.25 5.82 5.52
N VAL A 23 -5.62 4.66 5.43
CA VAL A 23 -5.27 4.01 4.15
C VAL A 23 -5.75 2.56 4.11
N SER A 24 -5.72 1.96 2.93
CA SER A 24 -6.11 0.57 2.74
C SER A 24 -5.25 -0.13 1.70
N VAL A 25 -5.39 -1.45 1.61
CA VAL A 25 -4.71 -2.29 0.62
C VAL A 25 -5.75 -3.03 -0.22
N HIS A 26 -5.77 -2.74 -1.52
CA HIS A 26 -6.70 -3.34 -2.46
C HIS A 26 -5.93 -4.12 -3.53
N TYR A 27 -5.90 -5.45 -3.51
CA TYR A 27 -6.40 -6.38 -2.49
C TYR A 27 -5.40 -7.51 -2.28
N LYS A 28 -5.58 -8.32 -1.22
CA LYS A 28 -4.88 -9.61 -1.11
C LYS A 28 -5.24 -10.47 -2.34
N PRO A 29 -4.26 -11.02 -3.08
CA PRO A 29 -4.51 -11.81 -4.26
C PRO A 29 -5.40 -13.03 -3.96
N ILE A 30 -6.36 -13.31 -4.84
CA ILE A 30 -7.39 -14.35 -4.63
C ILE A 30 -6.75 -15.71 -4.38
N HIS A 31 -5.72 -16.09 -5.15
CA HIS A 31 -5.02 -17.37 -5.01
C HIS A 31 -4.31 -17.53 -3.65
N MET A 32 -4.04 -16.42 -2.95
CA MET A 32 -3.44 -16.39 -1.62
C MET A 32 -4.47 -16.39 -0.49
N LEU A 33 -5.77 -16.30 -0.81
CA LEU A 33 -6.82 -16.46 0.19
C LEU A 33 -6.93 -17.93 0.59
N ASP A 34 -7.08 -18.16 1.88
CA ASP A 34 -7.09 -19.47 2.55
C ASP A 34 -7.92 -20.54 1.83
N TYR A 35 -9.15 -20.20 1.44
CA TYR A 35 -10.03 -21.11 0.73
C TYR A 35 -9.44 -21.56 -0.62
N TYR A 36 -8.99 -20.60 -1.44
CA TYR A 36 -8.49 -20.86 -2.79
C TYR A 36 -7.14 -21.58 -2.75
N HIS A 37 -6.24 -21.16 -1.85
CA HIS A 37 -4.98 -21.85 -1.58
C HIS A 37 -5.22 -23.32 -1.22
N ARG A 38 -6.12 -23.61 -0.27
CA ARG A 38 -6.38 -24.99 0.18
C ARG A 38 -7.12 -25.84 -0.85
N LYS A 39 -8.12 -25.27 -1.53
CA LYS A 39 -8.98 -25.98 -2.50
C LYS A 39 -8.25 -26.30 -3.79
N PHE A 40 -7.52 -25.33 -4.35
CA PHE A 40 -6.88 -25.46 -5.66
C PHE A 40 -5.37 -25.72 -5.57
N LYS A 41 -4.81 -25.79 -4.36
CA LYS A 41 -3.37 -26.00 -4.11
C LYS A 41 -2.47 -24.94 -4.76
N TYR A 42 -3.01 -23.73 -4.95
CA TYR A 42 -2.23 -22.60 -5.45
C TYR A 42 -1.10 -22.27 -4.47
N LYS A 43 0.07 -21.94 -5.00
CA LYS A 43 1.20 -21.41 -4.24
C LYS A 43 1.23 -19.90 -4.36
N SER A 44 1.83 -19.23 -3.38
CA SER A 44 1.89 -17.75 -3.38
C SER A 44 2.55 -17.16 -4.62
N ASN A 45 3.48 -17.89 -5.24
CA ASN A 45 4.25 -17.46 -6.41
C ASN A 45 3.64 -17.88 -7.76
N ASP A 46 2.50 -18.58 -7.79
CA ASP A 46 1.88 -18.99 -9.07
C ASP A 46 1.44 -17.79 -9.92
N PHE A 47 1.13 -16.66 -9.27
CA PHE A 47 0.76 -15.40 -9.92
C PHE A 47 1.67 -14.25 -9.42
N PRO A 48 2.92 -14.17 -9.90
CA PRO A 48 3.95 -13.30 -9.33
C PRO A 48 3.64 -11.81 -9.50
N ARG A 49 2.98 -11.42 -10.60
CA ARG A 49 2.58 -10.02 -10.84
C ARG A 49 1.52 -9.55 -9.83
N SER A 50 0.53 -10.40 -9.54
CA SER A 50 -0.50 -10.07 -8.55
C SER A 50 0.09 -9.95 -7.14
N LYS A 51 1.01 -10.86 -6.77
CA LYS A 51 1.76 -10.78 -5.52
C LYS A 51 2.63 -9.52 -5.43
N ALA A 52 3.33 -9.17 -6.50
CA ALA A 52 4.17 -7.97 -6.55
C ALA A 52 3.33 -6.69 -6.35
N LEU A 53 2.18 -6.58 -7.03
CA LEU A 53 1.25 -5.46 -6.85
C LEU A 53 0.73 -5.39 -5.42
N PHE A 54 0.29 -6.52 -4.85
CA PHE A 54 -0.18 -6.57 -3.46
C PHE A 54 0.87 -6.10 -2.44
N ASN A 55 2.14 -6.38 -2.70
CA ASN A 55 3.24 -5.99 -1.81
C ASN A 55 3.61 -4.50 -1.90
N SER A 56 3.17 -3.78 -2.93
CA SER A 56 3.53 -2.37 -3.15
C SER A 56 2.36 -1.40 -3.12
N VAL A 57 1.13 -1.86 -3.37
CA VAL A 57 -0.05 -0.98 -3.49
C VAL A 57 -0.47 -0.38 -2.14
N ILE A 58 -0.79 0.92 -2.15
CA ILE A 58 -1.47 1.62 -1.07
C ILE A 58 -2.64 2.37 -1.70
N SER A 59 -3.82 2.28 -1.11
CA SER A 59 -4.99 3.08 -1.49
C SER A 59 -5.12 4.26 -0.53
N LEU A 60 -5.03 5.46 -1.10
CA LEU A 60 -5.17 6.71 -0.37
C LEU A 60 -6.66 7.08 -0.20
N PRO A 61 -6.98 7.97 0.75
CA PRO A 61 -8.30 8.58 0.87
C PRO A 61 -8.79 9.14 -0.46
N LEU A 62 -9.99 8.72 -0.87
CA LEU A 62 -10.70 9.28 -2.01
C LEU A 62 -12.20 9.13 -1.79
N TYR A 63 -12.86 10.23 -1.42
CA TYR A 63 -14.30 10.30 -1.17
C TYR A 63 -14.83 11.73 -1.38
N PRO A 64 -16.14 11.93 -1.62
CA PRO A 64 -16.68 13.22 -2.06
C PRO A 64 -16.46 14.40 -1.11
N ASN A 65 -16.33 14.13 0.19
CA ASN A 65 -16.15 15.15 1.23
C ASN A 65 -14.68 15.45 1.56
N LEU A 66 -13.73 14.86 0.83
CA LEU A 66 -12.31 15.12 1.04
C LEU A 66 -11.98 16.54 0.56
N LEU A 67 -11.46 17.37 1.45
CA LEU A 67 -11.16 18.77 1.19
C LEU A 67 -9.77 18.95 0.55
N ASP A 68 -9.59 20.04 -0.20
CA ASP A 68 -8.30 20.34 -0.86
C ASP A 68 -7.14 20.43 0.14
N ASN A 69 -7.36 21.00 1.33
CA ASN A 69 -6.34 21.07 2.39
C ASN A 69 -6.00 19.69 2.99
N GLU A 70 -6.93 18.75 3.00
CA GLU A 70 -6.68 17.36 3.40
C GLU A 70 -5.88 16.61 2.34
N ILE A 71 -6.17 16.86 1.06
CA ILE A 71 -5.39 16.35 -0.08
C ILE A 71 -3.95 16.87 0.00
N ASP A 72 -3.78 18.18 0.22
CA ASP A 72 -2.46 18.81 0.39
C ASP A 72 -1.70 18.21 1.56
N TYR A 73 -2.38 17.96 2.70
CA TYR A 73 -1.76 17.31 3.85
C TYR A 73 -1.30 15.88 3.55
N ILE A 74 -2.10 15.10 2.82
CA ILE A 74 -1.73 13.74 2.38
C ILE A 74 -0.50 13.78 1.49
N ILE A 75 -0.48 14.66 0.49
CA ILE A 75 0.65 14.82 -0.45
C ILE A 75 1.90 15.26 0.30
N ALA A 76 1.80 16.29 1.15
CA ALA A 76 2.93 16.79 1.93
C ALA A 76 3.50 15.71 2.86
N THR A 77 2.63 14.93 3.49
CA THR A 77 3.03 13.80 4.33
C THR A 77 3.78 12.72 3.54
N LEU A 78 3.27 12.35 2.36
CA LEU A 78 3.94 11.36 1.50
C LEU A 78 5.31 11.85 1.03
N ASN A 79 5.43 13.14 0.68
CA ASN A 79 6.70 13.73 0.28
C ASN A 79 7.71 13.80 1.44
N ASP A 80 7.26 14.13 2.65
CA ASP A 80 8.08 14.09 3.87
C ASP A 80 8.60 12.68 4.14
N LEU A 81 7.71 11.67 4.09
CA LEU A 81 8.12 10.28 4.25
C LEU A 81 9.07 9.83 3.14
N HIS A 82 8.80 10.19 1.88
CA HIS A 82 9.67 9.88 0.76
C HIS A 82 11.06 10.48 0.96
N THR A 83 11.16 11.74 1.39
CA THR A 83 12.45 12.41 1.63
C THR A 83 13.24 11.73 2.74
N ARG A 84 12.58 11.26 3.81
CA ARG A 84 13.24 10.59 4.95
C ARG A 84 13.67 9.16 4.64
N TYR A 85 12.93 8.49 3.76
CA TYR A 85 13.07 7.06 3.52
C TYR A 85 13.39 6.72 2.06
N SER A 86 13.76 7.68 1.20
CA SER A 86 14.28 7.37 -0.14
C SER A 86 15.69 6.80 -0.03
N LYS A 87 15.99 5.75 -0.80
CA LYS A 87 17.37 5.26 -1.00
C LYS A 87 18.02 5.91 -2.21
#